data_AF-A0A1N7NZM4-F1
#
_entry.id   AF-A0A1N7NZM4-F1
#
_cell.length_a   1.000
_cell.length_b   1.000
_cell.length_c   1.000
_cell.angle_alpha   90.00
_cell.angle_beta   90.00
_cell.angle_gamma   90.00
#
_symmetry.space_group_name_H-M   'P 1'
#
loop_
_entity.id
_entity.type
_entity.pdbx_description
1 polymer ?
#
loop_
_entity_poly.entity_id
_entity_poly.type
_entity_poly.pdbx_seq_one_letter_code
_entity_poly.pdbx_strand_id
1 'polypeptide(L)'
;MRPSLLFVAALVAGCAAPSSGDLVTQAKVQAIKINVTTFDDMVRDFGPPRSQRVDARGLRTASWFYFNNSEYGAMQDQRTLTVIYNPDGTVKEYMNASVGEKDTARPR
;
A
#
# COMPACT_ATOMS: atom_id res chain seq x y z
N MET A 1 -50.10 -20.95 26.88
CA MET A 1 -49.65 -20.37 25.59
C MET A 1 -48.40 -19.54 25.89
N ARG A 2 -47.22 -19.99 25.45
CA ARG A 2 -45.94 -19.29 25.65
C ARG A 2 -45.66 -18.44 24.40
N PRO A 3 -45.55 -17.11 24.48
CA PRO A 3 -45.11 -16.34 23.33
C PRO A 3 -43.58 -16.41 23.27
N SER A 4 -43.06 -17.13 22.28
CA SER A 4 -41.64 -17.06 21.91
C SER A 4 -41.35 -15.68 21.33
N LEU A 5 -40.63 -14.86 22.10
CA LEU A 5 -40.06 -13.60 21.64
C LEU A 5 -38.84 -13.90 20.75
N LEU A 6 -39.03 -13.79 19.44
CA LEU A 6 -37.94 -13.78 18.45
C LEU A 6 -37.20 -12.44 18.56
N PHE A 7 -36.07 -12.44 19.27
CA PHE A 7 -35.12 -11.33 19.24
C PHE A 7 -34.30 -11.40 17.95
N VAL A 8 -34.63 -10.55 16.98
CA VAL A 8 -33.84 -10.29 15.78
C VAL A 8 -32.62 -9.47 16.20
N ALA A 9 -31.46 -10.13 16.31
CA ALA A 9 -30.18 -9.44 16.48
C ALA A 9 -29.82 -8.75 15.16
N ALA A 10 -29.93 -7.43 15.13
CA ALA A 10 -29.48 -6.60 14.02
C ALA A 10 -27.96 -6.75 13.86
N LEU A 11 -27.55 -7.39 12.75
CA LEU A 11 -26.17 -7.43 12.29
C LEU A 11 -25.76 -6.01 11.84
N VAL A 12 -25.23 -5.21 12.76
CA VAL A 12 -24.45 -4.02 12.38
C VAL A 12 -23.01 -4.47 12.14
N ALA A 13 -22.80 -5.30 11.12
CA ALA A 13 -21.49 -5.47 10.52
C ALA A 13 -21.25 -4.23 9.64
N GLY A 14 -20.92 -3.12 10.29
CA GLY A 14 -20.38 -1.94 9.63
C GLY A 14 -19.00 -2.28 9.10
N CYS A 15 -18.94 -2.98 7.96
CA CYS A 15 -17.78 -2.90 7.10
C CYS A 15 -17.73 -1.46 6.60
N ALA A 16 -17.10 -0.56 7.37
CA ALA A 16 -16.48 0.60 6.78
C ALA A 16 -15.42 0.05 5.82
N ALA A 17 -15.83 -0.32 4.61
CA ALA A 17 -14.93 -0.51 3.50
C ALA A 17 -14.20 0.84 3.39
N PRO A 18 -12.88 0.89 3.66
CA PRO A 18 -12.16 2.15 3.54
C PRO A 18 -12.42 2.65 2.12
N SER A 19 -12.97 3.87 2.05
CA SER A 19 -13.29 4.54 0.78
C SER A 19 -12.09 4.35 -0.14
N SER A 20 -12.35 3.74 -1.30
CA SER A 20 -11.29 3.56 -2.29
C SER A 20 -10.69 4.91 -2.63
N GLY A 21 -9.37 5.00 -2.52
CA GLY A 21 -8.59 5.93 -3.32
C GLY A 21 -8.41 7.30 -2.70
N ASP A 22 -7.75 7.37 -1.56
CA ASP A 22 -6.85 8.50 -1.38
C ASP A 22 -5.65 8.26 -2.32
N LEU A 23 -5.81 8.73 -3.56
CA LEU A 23 -4.96 8.37 -4.70
C LEU A 23 -3.49 8.43 -4.29
N VAL A 24 -2.74 7.35 -4.57
CA VAL A 24 -1.30 7.34 -4.34
C VAL A 24 -0.69 8.34 -5.32
N THR A 25 -0.30 9.51 -4.79
CA THR A 25 0.35 10.56 -5.58
C THR A 25 1.87 10.42 -5.49
N GLN A 26 2.58 10.99 -6.46
CA GLN A 26 4.03 11.09 -6.38
C GLN A 26 4.50 11.85 -5.13
N ALA A 27 3.73 12.85 -4.68
CA ALA A 27 4.01 13.59 -3.46
C ALA A 27 3.97 12.69 -2.21
N LYS A 28 3.00 11.76 -2.12
CA LYS A 28 2.96 10.77 -1.03
C LYS A 28 4.19 9.87 -1.04
N VAL A 29 4.63 9.42 -2.22
CA VAL A 29 5.87 8.61 -2.34
C VAL A 29 7.11 9.39 -1.90
N GLN A 30 7.19 10.68 -2.24
CA GLN A 30 8.30 11.55 -1.81
C GLN A 30 8.28 11.87 -0.31
N ALA A 31 7.13 11.71 0.36
CA ALA A 31 7.00 11.90 1.79
C ALA A 31 7.50 10.71 2.64
N ILE A 32 7.84 9.57 1.99
CA ILE A 32 8.39 8.40 2.67
C ILE A 32 9.77 8.75 3.25
N LYS A 33 9.93 8.57 4.55
CA LYS A 33 11.18 8.85 5.28
C LYS A 33 11.85 7.54 5.68
N ILE A 34 13.08 7.34 5.22
CA ILE A 34 13.92 6.19 5.58
C ILE A 34 14.15 6.16 7.09
N ASN A 35 14.08 4.97 7.69
CA ASN A 35 14.19 4.68 9.13
C ASN A 35 13.15 5.37 10.03
N VAL A 36 12.09 5.95 9.44
CA VAL A 36 11.05 6.67 10.19
C VAL A 36 9.66 6.18 9.81
N THR A 37 9.33 6.18 8.50
CA THR A 37 8.04 5.70 8.02
C THR A 37 7.93 4.21 8.31
N THR A 38 6.82 3.79 8.92
CA THR A 38 6.58 2.38 9.29
C THR A 38 5.76 1.65 8.24
N PHE A 39 5.72 0.32 8.32
CA PHE A 39 4.79 -0.48 7.51
C PHE A 39 3.32 -0.07 7.71
N ASP A 40 2.93 0.25 8.95
CA ASP A 40 1.55 0.63 9.25
C ASP A 40 1.22 2.02 8.70
N ASP A 41 2.17 2.96 8.71
CA ASP A 41 2.02 4.24 8.00
C ASP A 41 1.83 4.02 6.49
N MET A 42 2.62 3.12 5.90
CA MET A 42 2.46 2.77 4.48
C MET A 42 1.09 2.18 4.20
N VAL A 43 0.58 1.27 5.04
CA VAL A 43 -0.76 0.70 4.88
C VAL A 43 -1.85 1.75 5.06
N ARG A 44 -1.69 2.68 6.00
CA ARG A 44 -2.61 3.79 6.22
C ARG A 44 -2.68 4.73 5.02
N ASP A 45 -1.52 5.11 4.47
CA ASP A 45 -1.42 6.20 3.49
C ASP A 45 -1.59 5.71 2.03
N PHE A 46 -1.26 4.44 1.77
CA PHE A 46 -1.27 3.80 0.44
C PHE A 46 -2.27 2.64 0.31
N GLY A 47 -2.91 2.24 1.41
CA GLY A 47 -3.74 1.03 1.47
C GLY A 47 -2.92 -0.25 1.60
N PRO A 48 -3.58 -1.43 1.65
CA PRO A 48 -2.88 -2.71 1.77
C PRO A 48 -1.98 -2.97 0.55
N PRO A 49 -0.79 -3.56 0.73
CA PRO A 49 0.11 -3.87 -0.38
C PRO A 49 -0.51 -4.92 -1.30
N ARG A 50 -0.15 -4.84 -2.58
CA ARG A 50 -0.51 -5.83 -3.61
C ARG A 50 0.20 -7.16 -3.41
N SER A 51 1.45 -7.12 -2.95
CA SER A 51 2.15 -8.33 -2.50
C SER A 51 3.11 -8.00 -1.38
N GLN A 52 3.38 -9.01 -0.54
CA GLN A 52 4.34 -8.94 0.55
C GLN A 52 5.09 -10.27 0.66
N ARG A 53 6.36 -10.20 1.03
CA ARG A 53 7.22 -11.37 1.26
C ARG A 53 8.26 -11.06 2.33
N VAL A 54 8.81 -12.10 2.93
CA VAL A 54 9.97 -12.01 3.82
C VAL A 54 11.12 -12.75 3.15
N ASP A 55 12.28 -12.11 3.03
CA ASP A 55 13.46 -12.74 2.43
C ASP A 55 14.18 -13.69 3.41
N ALA A 56 15.21 -14.41 2.93
CA ALA A 56 15.99 -15.33 3.76
C ALA A 56 16.73 -14.66 4.93
N ARG A 57 16.83 -13.33 4.94
CA ARG A 57 17.44 -12.52 6.03
C ARG A 57 16.40 -12.01 7.01
N GLY A 58 15.13 -12.37 6.83
CA GLY A 58 14.03 -11.91 7.68
C GLY A 58 13.52 -10.51 7.34
N LEU A 59 13.96 -9.90 6.24
CA LEU A 59 13.51 -8.56 5.86
C LEU A 59 12.19 -8.63 5.10
N ARG A 60 11.22 -7.82 5.53
CA ARG A 60 9.94 -7.68 4.83
C ARG A 60 10.15 -6.85 3.56
N THR A 61 9.55 -7.28 2.47
CA THR A 61 9.40 -6.51 1.24
C THR A 61 7.92 -6.46 0.89
N ALA A 62 7.39 -5.27 0.60
CA ALA A 62 6.01 -5.09 0.16
C ALA A 62 5.96 -4.24 -1.11
N SER A 63 4.92 -4.43 -1.93
CA SER A 63 4.75 -3.70 -3.18
C SER A 63 3.33 -3.18 -3.36
N TRP A 64 3.23 -2.00 -3.98
CA TRP A 64 1.99 -1.32 -4.34
C TRP A 64 1.98 -1.04 -5.83
N PHE A 65 0.82 -1.18 -6.45
CA PHE A 65 0.58 -0.74 -7.82
C PHE A 65 -0.38 0.44 -7.77
N TYR A 66 -0.01 1.52 -8.45
CA TYR A 66 -0.83 2.71 -8.52
C TYR A 66 -0.64 3.41 -9.86
N PHE A 67 -1.58 4.26 -10.24
CA PHE A 67 -1.46 5.12 -11.42
C PHE A 67 -1.06 6.51 -10.95
N ASN A 68 -0.01 7.09 -11.53
CA ASN A 68 0.32 8.48 -11.27
C ASN A 68 -0.76 9.37 -11.92
N ASN A 69 -1.49 10.13 -11.11
CA ASN A 69 -2.59 11.00 -11.54
C ASN A 69 -2.20 12.48 -11.66
N SER A 70 -0.90 12.79 -11.68
CA SER A 70 -0.42 14.18 -11.80
C SER A 70 -0.88 14.89 -13.08
N GLU A 71 -1.25 14.13 -14.12
CA GLU A 71 -1.91 14.67 -15.31
C GLU A 71 -3.32 14.10 -15.43
N TYR A 72 -4.31 14.98 -15.32
CA TYR A 72 -5.73 14.71 -15.54
C TYR A 72 -5.94 13.87 -16.82
N GLY A 73 -6.22 12.57 -16.67
CA GLY A 73 -6.72 11.70 -17.74
C GLY A 73 -5.77 10.60 -18.25
N ALA A 74 -4.50 10.55 -17.84
CA ALA A 74 -3.60 9.50 -18.31
C ALA A 74 -3.55 8.31 -17.34
N MET A 75 -4.42 7.30 -17.52
CA MET A 75 -4.25 5.96 -16.93
C MET A 75 -3.03 5.19 -17.47
N GLN A 76 -2.12 5.88 -18.17
CA GLN A 76 -0.99 5.28 -18.89
C GLN A 76 0.26 5.14 -18.00
N ASP A 77 0.34 5.88 -16.89
CA ASP A 77 1.50 5.88 -16.00
C ASP A 77 1.32 4.94 -14.80
N GLN A 78 1.21 3.64 -15.09
CA GLN A 78 1.22 2.63 -14.04
C GLN A 78 2.60 2.59 -13.39
N ARG A 79 2.62 2.68 -12.05
CA ARG A 79 3.83 2.68 -11.22
C ARG A 79 3.79 1.51 -10.26
N THR A 80 4.97 0.98 -9.96
CA THR A 80 5.20 -0.03 -8.93
C THR A 80 6.11 0.57 -7.86
N LEU A 81 5.57 0.74 -6.66
CA LEU A 81 6.35 1.06 -5.47
C LEU A 81 6.73 -0.22 -4.76
N THR A 82 8.02 -0.52 -4.66
CA THR A 82 8.56 -1.63 -3.86
C THR A 82 9.27 -1.05 -2.65
N VAL A 83 8.96 -1.54 -1.46
CA VAL A 83 9.52 -1.07 -0.20
C VAL A 83 10.11 -2.24 0.57
N ILE A 84 11.35 -2.09 1.04
CA ILE A 84 12.03 -3.04 1.91
C ILE A 84 12.07 -2.42 3.30
N TYR A 85 11.77 -3.23 4.32
CA TYR A 85 11.72 -2.80 5.70
C TYR A 85 12.91 -3.31 6.48
N ASN A 86 13.33 -2.51 7.45
CA ASN A 86 14.21 -2.93 8.52
C ASN A 86 13.50 -3.98 9.42
N PRO A 87 14.26 -4.73 10.24
CA PRO A 87 13.67 -5.67 11.20
C PRO A 87 12.72 -5.00 12.21
N ASP A 88 12.90 -3.70 12.49
CA ASP A 88 12.02 -2.90 13.35
C ASP A 88 10.72 -2.44 12.67
N GLY A 89 10.53 -2.76 11.38
CA GLY A 89 9.35 -2.41 10.61
C GLY A 89 9.37 -1.01 10.00
N THR A 90 10.47 -0.27 10.10
CA THR A 90 10.67 1.01 9.40
C THR A 90 11.14 0.81 7.96
N VAL A 91 10.89 1.77 7.08
CA VAL A 91 11.35 1.73 5.69
C VAL A 91 12.88 1.79 5.66
N LYS A 92 13.50 0.76 5.10
CA LYS A 92 14.95 0.70 4.86
C LYS A 92 15.31 1.35 3.52
N GLU A 93 14.58 1.00 2.48
CA GLU A 93 14.77 1.48 1.11
C GLU A 93 13.47 1.29 0.33
N TYR A 94 13.28 2.09 -0.72
CA TYR A 94 12.18 1.94 -1.64
C TYR A 94 12.58 2.26 -3.08
N MET A 95 11.88 1.66 -4.03
CA MET A 95 12.04 1.88 -5.46
C MET A 95 10.67 2.13 -6.08
N ASN A 96 10.57 3.18 -6.88
CA ASN A 96 9.33 3.54 -7.58
C ASN A 96 9.57 3.54 -9.09
N ALA A 97 9.07 2.53 -9.79
CA ALA A 97 9.32 2.32 -11.22
C ALA A 97 8.03 2.47 -12.04
N SER A 98 8.12 3.08 -13.23
CA SER A 98 7.07 3.03 -14.26
C SER A 98 7.07 1.70 -14.98
N VAL A 99 5.88 1.20 -15.31
CA VAL A 99 5.72 0.11 -16.27
C VAL A 99 6.13 0.64 -17.65
N GLY A 100 7.34 0.30 -18.09
CA GLY A 100 7.91 0.75 -19.37
C GLY A 100 9.32 1.33 -19.28
N GLU A 101 9.79 1.69 -18.08
CA GLU A 101 11.17 2.10 -17.86
C GLU A 101 12.05 0.84 -17.82
N LYS A 102 12.55 0.44 -18.99
CA LYS A 102 13.61 -0.58 -19.08
C LYS A 102 14.80 -0.08 -18.26
N ASP A 103 15.02 -0.78 -17.16
CA ASP A 103 16.23 -1.02 -16.37
C ASP A 103 17.56 -0.67 -17.10
N THR A 104 17.80 0.61 -17.34
CA THR A 104 19.05 1.14 -17.95
C THR A 104 19.95 1.80 -16.90
N ALA A 105 19.53 1.83 -15.63
CA ALA A 105 20.31 2.38 -14.53
C ALA A 105 20.98 1.27 -13.70
N ARG A 106 21.82 0.44 -14.33
CA ARG A 106 22.84 -0.34 -13.61
C ARG A 106 24.22 0.18 -13.99
N PRO A 107 24.91 0.99 -13.16
CA PRO A 107 26.33 1.23 -13.37
C PRO A 107 27.08 -0.10 -13.17
N ARG A 108 27.97 -0.41 -14.12
CA ARG A 108 28.88 -1.56 -14.07
C ARG A 108 29.88 -1.41 -12.92
#